data_AF-A0A963QAR8-F1
#
_entry.id   AF-A0A963QAR8-F1
#
_cell.length_a   1.000
_cell.length_b   1.000
_cell.length_c   1.000
_cell.angle_alpha   90.00
_cell.angle_beta   90.00
_cell.angle_gamma   90.00
#
_symmetry.space_group_name_H-M   'P 1'
#
loop_
_entity.id
_entity.type
_entity.pdbx_description
1 polymer ?
#
loop_
_entity_poly.entity_id
_entity_poly.type
_entity_poly.pdbx_seq_one_letter_code
_entity_poly.pdbx_strand_id
1 'polypeptide(L)'
;QADKVPGDYRRRQTLKNAERFITPELKAFEDKALSAQERALAREKYLYEQLLDALQIHVAPLCTVAQALASLDALAALCERSLTLDWCAPQFANDPCIEITAGRHPVVQA
;
A
#
# COMPACT_ATOMS: atom_id res chain seq x y z
N GLN A 1 -24.53 38.08 -32.28
CA GLN A 1 -24.21 36.62 -32.36
C GLN A 1 -25.04 35.77 -31.38
N ALA A 2 -25.98 36.37 -30.62
CA ALA A 2 -26.92 35.66 -29.73
C ALA A 2 -28.18 35.11 -30.46
N ASP A 3 -28.46 35.57 -31.69
CA ASP A 3 -29.67 35.20 -32.47
C ASP A 3 -29.62 33.83 -33.17
N LYS A 4 -28.57 33.01 -32.95
CA LYS A 4 -28.42 31.69 -33.60
C LYS A 4 -28.57 30.51 -32.65
N VAL A 5 -28.88 30.75 -31.38
CA VAL A 5 -29.01 29.68 -30.38
C VAL A 5 -30.49 29.32 -30.22
N PRO A 6 -30.90 28.06 -30.45
CA PRO A 6 -32.29 27.63 -30.26
C PRO A 6 -32.75 27.87 -28.81
N GLY A 7 -34.02 28.26 -28.61
CA GLY A 7 -34.56 28.64 -27.30
C GLY A 7 -34.48 27.54 -26.21
N ASP A 8 -34.34 26.28 -26.62
CA ASP A 8 -34.20 25.14 -25.71
C ASP A 8 -32.80 25.01 -25.07
N TYR A 9 -31.84 25.82 -25.49
CA TYR A 9 -30.48 25.81 -24.97
C TYR A 9 -30.40 26.69 -23.72
N ARG A 10 -30.18 26.06 -22.56
CA ARG A 10 -29.99 26.79 -21.29
C ARG A 10 -28.53 27.16 -21.11
N ARG A 11 -28.25 28.43 -20.85
CA ARG A 11 -26.89 28.95 -20.66
C ARG A 11 -26.32 28.49 -19.31
N ARG A 12 -25.17 27.81 -19.31
CA ARG A 12 -24.53 27.19 -18.13
C ARG A 12 -23.33 27.99 -17.60
N GLN A 13 -22.55 28.63 -18.48
CA GLN A 13 -21.36 29.41 -18.09
C GLN A 13 -20.97 30.41 -19.18
N THR A 14 -20.55 31.62 -18.81
CA THR A 14 -20.00 32.62 -19.74
C THR A 14 -18.50 32.75 -19.52
N LEU A 15 -17.71 32.59 -20.58
CA LEU A 15 -16.25 32.75 -20.61
C LEU A 15 -15.89 34.00 -21.42
N LYS A 16 -14.67 34.54 -21.23
CA LYS A 16 -14.19 35.78 -21.88
C LYS A 16 -14.40 35.83 -23.42
N ASN A 17 -14.38 34.66 -24.09
CA ASN A 17 -14.53 34.54 -25.55
C ASN A 17 -15.59 33.51 -26.02
N ALA A 18 -16.36 32.89 -25.12
CA ALA A 18 -17.32 31.84 -25.49
C ALA A 18 -18.45 31.64 -24.46
N GLU A 19 -19.57 31.08 -24.90
CA GLU A 19 -20.73 30.78 -24.05
C GLU A 19 -21.00 29.27 -24.08
N ARG A 20 -21.16 28.65 -22.89
CA ARG A 20 -21.52 27.24 -22.77
C ARG A 20 -23.01 27.11 -22.55
N PHE A 21 -23.65 26.24 -23.32
CA PHE A 21 -25.07 25.92 -23.23
C PHE A 21 -25.28 24.43 -22.97
N ILE A 22 -26.38 24.07 -22.33
CA ILE A 22 -26.82 22.70 -22.11
C ILE A 22 -28.25 22.54 -22.62
N THR A 23 -28.52 21.45 -23.34
CA THR A 23 -29.89 21.08 -23.73
C THR A 23 -30.50 20.16 -22.68
N PRO A 24 -31.84 20.13 -22.54
CA PRO A 24 -32.51 19.21 -21.63
C PRO A 24 -32.14 17.74 -21.86
N GLU A 25 -31.98 17.35 -23.13
CA GLU A 25 -31.56 16.00 -23.55
C GLU A 25 -30.14 15.66 -23.09
N LEU A 26 -29.19 16.60 -23.27
CA LEU A 26 -27.82 16.43 -22.79
C LEU A 26 -27.75 16.39 -21.26
N LYS A 27 -28.58 17.18 -20.57
CA LYS A 27 -28.65 17.15 -19.10
C LYS A 27 -29.17 15.81 -18.58
N ALA A 28 -30.23 15.27 -19.20
CA ALA A 28 -30.74 13.95 -18.83
C ALA A 28 -29.71 12.83 -19.07
N PHE A 29 -28.91 12.94 -20.12
CA PHE A 29 -27.81 12.01 -20.38
C PHE A 29 -26.66 12.17 -19.37
N GLU A 30 -26.28 13.41 -19.05
CA GLU A 30 -25.26 13.74 -18.02
C GLU A 30 -25.67 13.16 -16.65
N ASP A 31 -26.92 13.39 -16.22
CA ASP A 31 -27.46 12.88 -14.95
C ASP A 31 -27.47 11.33 -14.92
N LYS A 32 -27.85 10.69 -16.05
CA LYS A 32 -27.83 9.23 -16.17
C LYS A 32 -26.40 8.66 -16.12
N ALA A 33 -25.45 9.33 -16.77
CA ALA A 33 -24.04 8.92 -16.79
C ALA A 33 -23.40 9.08 -15.40
N LEU A 34 -23.62 10.21 -14.73
CA LEU A 34 -23.15 10.46 -13.36
C LEU A 34 -23.72 9.44 -12.38
N SER A 35 -25.03 9.20 -12.42
CA SER A 35 -25.67 8.18 -11.57
C SER A 35 -25.17 6.75 -11.85
N ALA A 36 -24.85 6.42 -13.11
CA ALA A 36 -24.27 5.13 -13.45
C ALA A 36 -22.83 5.01 -12.92
N GLN A 37 -22.03 6.07 -13.03
CA GLN A 37 -20.66 6.11 -12.51
C GLN A 37 -20.62 5.97 -10.99
N GLU A 38 -21.48 6.68 -10.27
CA GLU A 38 -21.59 6.57 -8.81
C GLU A 38 -21.97 5.15 -8.37
N ARG A 39 -22.94 4.54 -9.05
CA ARG A 39 -23.35 3.15 -8.77
C ARG A 39 -22.25 2.14 -9.09
N ALA A 40 -21.51 2.35 -10.17
CA ALA A 40 -20.38 1.49 -10.54
C ALA A 40 -19.30 1.55 -9.45
N LEU A 41 -18.90 2.76 -9.03
CA LEU A 41 -17.89 2.94 -7.99
C LEU A 41 -18.33 2.36 -6.63
N ALA A 42 -19.59 2.56 -6.26
CA ALA A 42 -20.15 1.96 -5.05
C ALA A 42 -20.12 0.43 -5.12
N ARG A 43 -20.40 -0.15 -6.29
CA ARG A 43 -20.35 -1.60 -6.49
C ARG A 43 -18.92 -2.14 -6.44
N GLU A 44 -17.97 -1.44 -7.05
CA GLU A 44 -16.55 -1.81 -6.97
C GLU A 44 -16.06 -1.82 -5.53
N LYS A 45 -16.35 -0.75 -4.77
CA LYS A 45 -16.00 -0.67 -3.36
C LYS A 45 -16.59 -1.83 -2.55
N TYR A 46 -17.87 -2.13 -2.76
CA TYR A 46 -18.54 -3.25 -2.08
C TYR A 46 -17.91 -4.61 -2.40
N LEU A 47 -17.50 -4.85 -3.65
CA LEU A 47 -16.81 -6.08 -4.05
C LEU A 47 -15.39 -6.14 -3.49
N TYR A 48 -14.70 -5.00 -3.45
CA TYR A 48 -13.36 -4.90 -2.88
C TYR A 48 -13.35 -5.15 -1.37
N GLU A 49 -14.32 -4.60 -0.63
CA GLU A 49 -14.47 -4.86 0.81
C GLU A 49 -14.69 -6.35 1.09
N GLN A 50 -15.57 -7.01 0.34
CA GLN A 50 -15.76 -8.47 0.45
C GLN A 50 -14.49 -9.27 0.15
N LEU A 51 -13.69 -8.82 -0.83
CA LEU A 51 -12.41 -9.46 -1.11
C LEU A 51 -11.45 -9.31 0.07
N LEU A 52 -11.39 -8.14 0.71
CA LEU A 52 -10.58 -7.93 1.90
C LEU A 52 -11.05 -8.82 3.06
N ASP A 53 -12.36 -8.93 3.29
CA ASP A 53 -12.92 -9.81 4.32
C ASP A 53 -12.54 -11.28 4.07
N ALA A 54 -12.61 -11.72 2.81
CA ALA A 54 -12.18 -13.06 2.41
C ALA A 54 -10.68 -13.29 2.61
N LEU A 55 -9.85 -12.27 2.41
CA LEU A 55 -8.40 -12.34 2.61
C LEU A 55 -7.99 -12.26 4.09
N GLN A 56 -8.83 -11.70 4.96
CA GLN A 56 -8.52 -11.47 6.36
C GLN A 56 -8.10 -12.75 7.10
N ILE A 57 -8.69 -13.90 6.76
CA ILE A 57 -8.35 -15.20 7.37
C ILE A 57 -6.90 -15.64 7.09
N HIS A 58 -6.28 -15.13 6.02
CA HIS A 58 -4.92 -15.47 5.62
C HIS A 58 -3.87 -14.59 6.28
N VAL A 59 -4.26 -13.49 6.93
CA VAL A 59 -3.34 -12.54 7.55
C VAL A 59 -2.47 -13.22 8.61
N ALA A 60 -3.07 -13.98 9.54
CA ALA A 60 -2.32 -14.65 10.59
C ALA A 60 -1.28 -15.66 10.04
N PRO A 61 -1.65 -16.59 9.12
CA PRO A 61 -0.67 -17.44 8.44
C PRO A 61 0.45 -16.67 7.73
N LEU A 62 0.13 -15.58 7.03
CA LEU A 62 1.12 -14.74 6.36
C LEU A 62 2.09 -14.09 7.35
N CYS A 63 1.59 -13.61 8.49
CA CYS A 63 2.42 -13.07 9.56
C CYS A 63 3.36 -14.13 10.15
N THR A 64 2.89 -15.36 10.35
CA THR A 64 3.74 -16.47 10.80
C THR A 64 4.87 -16.76 9.81
N VAL A 65 4.56 -16.80 8.51
CA VAL A 65 5.59 -16.98 7.47
C VAL A 65 6.59 -15.82 7.48
N ALA A 66 6.11 -14.58 7.59
CA ALA A 66 6.97 -13.41 7.65
C ALA A 66 7.93 -13.45 8.85
N GLN A 67 7.44 -13.88 10.03
CA GLN A 67 8.27 -14.06 11.23
C GLN A 67 9.31 -15.17 11.08
N ALA A 68 8.94 -16.28 10.45
CA ALA A 68 9.87 -17.37 10.17
C ALA A 68 10.98 -16.91 9.22
N LEU A 69 10.64 -16.18 8.16
CA LEU A 69 11.60 -15.61 7.23
C LEU A 69 12.53 -14.59 7.91
N ALA A 70 11.99 -13.70 8.75
CA ALA A 70 12.80 -12.73 9.48
C ALA A 70 13.77 -13.41 10.46
N SER A 71 13.33 -14.47 11.13
CA SER A 71 14.18 -15.25 12.04
C SER A 71 15.30 -15.96 11.26
N LEU A 72 14.99 -16.52 10.10
CA LEU A 72 15.97 -17.16 9.22
C LEU A 72 17.01 -16.15 8.72
N ASP A 73 16.56 -14.97 8.28
CA ASP A 73 17.44 -13.91 7.80
C ASP A 73 18.42 -13.43 8.89
N ALA A 74 17.92 -13.20 10.10
CA ALA A 74 18.76 -12.82 11.24
C ALA A 74 19.80 -13.90 11.58
N LEU A 75 19.41 -15.18 11.59
CA LEU A 75 20.33 -16.29 11.85
C LEU A 75 21.36 -16.46 10.71
N ALA A 76 20.95 -16.28 9.46
CA ALA A 76 21.83 -16.32 8.30
C ALA A 76 22.87 -15.20 8.36
N ALA A 77 22.45 -13.98 8.72
CA ALA A 77 23.35 -12.85 8.92
C ALA A 77 24.37 -13.13 10.04
N LEU A 78 23.92 -13.68 11.19
CA LEU A 78 24.84 -14.05 12.28
C LEU A 78 25.82 -15.15 11.88
N CYS A 79 25.36 -16.15 11.12
CA CYS A 79 26.21 -17.23 10.59
C CYS A 79 27.28 -16.66 9.66
N GLU A 80 26.89 -15.83 8.69
CA GLU A 80 27.82 -15.21 7.76
C GLU A 80 28.82 -14.30 8.49
N ARG A 81 28.38 -13.48 9.45
CA ARG A 81 29.28 -12.67 10.29
C ARG A 81 30.27 -13.54 11.06
N SER A 82 29.82 -14.68 11.61
CA SER A 82 30.69 -15.57 12.37
C SER A 82 31.81 -16.18 11.52
N LEU A 83 31.50 -16.53 10.27
CA LEU A 83 32.50 -17.06 9.34
C LEU A 83 33.44 -15.97 8.85
N THR A 84 32.91 -14.80 8.49
CA THR A 84 33.69 -13.69 7.94
C THR A 84 34.63 -13.07 8.98
N LEU A 85 34.19 -12.97 10.24
CA LEU A 85 34.95 -12.33 11.33
C LEU A 85 35.63 -13.32 12.27
N ASP A 86 35.59 -14.62 11.92
CA ASP A 86 36.17 -15.71 12.71
C ASP A 86 35.70 -15.65 14.17
N TRP A 87 34.37 -15.54 14.36
CA TRP A 87 33.74 -15.57 15.68
C TRP A 87 33.46 -17.00 16.11
N CYS A 88 33.58 -17.26 17.40
CA CYS A 88 33.22 -18.53 18.01
C CYS A 88 31.87 -18.44 18.74
N ALA A 89 31.18 -19.59 18.85
CA ALA A 89 29.96 -19.68 19.64
C ALA A 89 30.32 -19.61 21.15
N PRO A 90 29.72 -18.69 21.92
CA PRO A 90 29.98 -18.59 23.35
C PRO A 90 29.41 -19.79 24.12
N GLN A 91 30.01 -20.09 25.27
CA GLN A 91 29.53 -21.11 26.20
C GLN A 91 28.86 -20.43 27.41
N PHE A 92 27.79 -21.01 27.91
CA PHE A 92 27.06 -20.50 29.06
C PHE A 92 27.36 -21.34 30.30
N ALA A 93 27.58 -20.69 31.44
CA ALA A 93 27.75 -21.30 32.75
C ALA A 93 26.61 -20.90 33.69
N ASN A 94 26.33 -21.73 34.70
CA ASN A 94 25.28 -21.46 35.69
C ASN A 94 25.71 -20.44 36.77
N ASP A 95 27.02 -20.28 36.95
CA ASP A 95 27.60 -19.33 37.90
C ASP A 95 27.90 -17.98 37.22
N PRO A 96 27.88 -16.86 37.96
CA PRO A 96 28.26 -15.56 37.42
C PRO A 96 29.75 -15.54 37.02
N CYS A 97 30.04 -15.62 35.72
CA CYS A 97 31.39 -15.54 35.18
C CYS A 97 31.44 -14.83 33.82
N ILE A 98 32.60 -14.26 33.49
CA ILE A 98 32.93 -13.77 32.15
C ILE A 98 34.39 -14.11 31.88
N GLU A 99 34.62 -15.03 30.94
CA GLU A 99 35.96 -15.41 30.50
C GLU A 99 36.04 -15.25 28.98
N ILE A 100 37.02 -14.46 28.53
CA ILE A 100 37.23 -14.15 27.10
C ILE A 100 38.70 -14.37 26.79
N THR A 101 39.01 -15.31 25.90
CA THR A 101 40.38 -15.56 25.43
C THR A 101 40.59 -14.87 24.08
N ALA A 102 41.64 -14.06 23.95
CA ALA A 102 42.00 -13.34 22.72
C ALA A 102 40.83 -12.53 22.10
N GLY A 103 40.01 -11.89 22.94
CA GLY A 103 38.86 -11.10 22.50
C GLY A 103 39.24 -9.92 21.60
N ARG A 104 38.43 -9.71 20.55
CA ARG A 104 38.58 -8.62 19.58
C ARG A 104 37.37 -7.68 19.66
N HIS A 105 37.58 -6.38 19.45
CA HIS A 105 36.48 -5.43 19.43
C HIS A 105 35.74 -5.48 18.06
N PRO A 106 34.43 -5.80 18.03
CA PRO A 106 33.71 -6.16 16.80
C PRO A 106 33.56 -5.04 15.78
N VAL A 107 33.80 -3.77 16.16
CA VAL A 107 33.72 -2.61 15.24
C VAL A 107 35.10 -2.07 14.84
N VAL A 108 36.13 -2.29 15.67
CA VAL A 108 37.47 -1.69 15.44
C VAL A 108 38.33 -2.59 14.55
N GLN A 109 38.04 -3.90 14.52
CA GLN A 109 38.78 -4.91 13.77
C GLN A 109 37.91 -5.67 12.76
N ALA A 110 36.72 -5.16 12.43
CA ALA A 110 35.85 -5.71 11.39
C ALA A 110 36.32 -5.32 9.98
#